data_AF-A0A9K3KKL1-F1
#
_entry.id   AF-A0A9K3KKL1-F1
#
_cell.length_a   1.000
_cell.length_b   1.000
_cell.length_c   1.000
_cell.angle_alpha   90.00
_cell.angle_beta   90.00
_cell.angle_gamma   90.00
#
_symmetry.space_group_name_H-M   'P 1'
#
loop_
_entity.id
_entity.type
_entity.pdbx_description
1 polymer ?
#
loop_
_entity_poly.entity_id
_entity_poly.type
_entity_poly.pdbx_seq_one_letter_code
_entity_poly.pdbx_strand_id
1 'polypeptide(L)'
;MSFQLVGPYVEAFAQRNPGSTAFMERGSDHRIQRVFVCPSFANDVLMCVRPVISIDGAHMRSEWKGTLYLATVKSAEDELYPVASAITVDGEDFQGWLWFLQHLKASAPNLIAEHFRRECS
;
A
#
# COMPACT_ATOMS: atom_id res chain seq x y z
N MET A 1 -18.11 12.04 -0.10
CA MET A 1 -16.68 12.26 -0.38
C MET A 1 -16.44 11.96 -1.85
N SER A 2 -15.91 12.90 -2.61
CA SER A 2 -15.73 12.73 -4.06
C SER A 2 -14.41 12.00 -4.36
N PHE A 3 -14.48 10.88 -5.09
CA PHE A 3 -13.32 10.13 -5.58
C PHE A 3 -12.48 10.91 -6.61
N GLN A 4 -12.96 12.07 -7.06
CA GLN A 4 -12.21 12.99 -7.92
C GLN A 4 -10.92 13.48 -7.25
N LEU A 5 -10.84 13.45 -5.92
CA LEU A 5 -9.66 13.87 -5.18
C LEU A 5 -8.55 12.81 -5.12
N VAL A 6 -8.84 11.55 -5.48
CA VAL A 6 -7.84 10.47 -5.42
C VAL A 6 -6.66 10.75 -6.35
N GLY A 7 -6.93 11.14 -7.60
CA GLY A 7 -5.87 11.47 -8.57
C GLY A 7 -4.96 12.62 -8.08
N PRO A 8 -5.52 13.80 -7.77
CA PRO A 8 -4.75 14.91 -7.21
C PRO A 8 -4.00 14.55 -5.91
N TYR A 9 -4.58 13.71 -5.05
CA TYR A 9 -3.91 13.24 -3.84
C TYR A 9 -2.68 12.39 -4.15
N VAL A 10 -2.78 11.43 -5.08
CA VAL A 10 -1.66 10.56 -5.46
C VAL A 10 -0.53 11.38 -6.09
N GLU A 11 -0.88 12.35 -6.94
CA GLU A 11 0.10 13.28 -7.53
C GLU A 11 0.79 14.13 -6.47
N ALA A 12 0.03 14.71 -5.52
CA ALA A 12 0.58 15.48 -4.42
C ALA A 12 1.42 14.62 -3.46
N PHE A 13 1.02 13.37 -3.23
CA PHE A 13 1.76 12.41 -2.42
C PHE A 13 3.13 12.15 -3.03
N ALA A 14 3.18 11.84 -4.33
CA ALA A 14 4.43 11.60 -5.04
C ALA A 14 5.35 12.83 -5.03
N GLN A 15 4.79 14.03 -5.23
CA GLN A 15 5.56 15.28 -5.21
C GLN A 15 6.14 15.61 -3.83
N ARG A 16 5.38 15.35 -2.76
CA ARG A 16 5.77 15.73 -1.38
C ARG A 16 6.61 14.68 -0.67
N ASN A 17 6.65 13.44 -1.17
CA ASN A 17 7.40 12.35 -0.57
C ASN A 17 8.41 11.79 -1.59
N PRO A 18 9.56 12.46 -1.78
CA PRO A 18 10.62 11.95 -2.64
C PRO A 18 11.04 10.52 -2.25
N GLY A 19 11.20 9.66 -3.26
CA GLY A 19 11.52 8.24 -3.08
C GLY A 19 10.33 7.34 -2.73
N SER A 20 9.12 7.90 -2.55
CA SER A 20 7.91 7.09 -2.42
C SER A 20 7.56 6.40 -3.74
N THR A 21 6.84 5.28 -3.65
CA THR A 21 6.17 4.69 -4.81
C THR A 21 4.74 5.21 -4.88
N ALA A 22 4.36 5.72 -6.04
CA ALA A 22 2.98 6.07 -6.36
C ALA A 22 2.66 5.53 -7.76
N PHE A 23 1.58 4.76 -7.86
CA PHE A 23 1.09 4.21 -9.11
C PHE A 23 -0.40 4.53 -9.24
N MET A 24 -0.81 4.89 -10.45
CA MET A 24 -2.21 5.14 -10.79
C MET A 24 -2.47 4.64 -12.21
N GLU A 25 -3.41 3.70 -12.34
CA GLU A 25 -3.90 3.18 -13.60
C GLU A 25 -5.30 3.75 -13.86
N ARG A 26 -5.54 4.18 -15.10
CA ARG A 26 -6.84 4.64 -15.57
C ARG A 26 -7.32 3.73 -16.69
N GLY A 27 -8.61 3.43 -16.67
CA GLY A 27 -9.29 2.70 -17.74
C GLY A 27 -9.45 3.53 -19.00
N SER A 28 -9.98 2.91 -20.05
CA SER A 28 -10.30 3.56 -21.33
C SER A 28 -11.33 4.69 -21.20
N ASP A 29 -12.16 4.66 -20.15
CA ASP A 29 -13.14 5.70 -19.82
C ASP A 29 -12.56 6.84 -18.96
N HIS A 30 -11.23 6.87 -18.80
CA HIS A 30 -10.47 7.78 -17.95
C HIS A 30 -10.78 7.70 -16.45
N ARG A 31 -11.60 6.74 -16.02
CA ARG A 31 -11.78 6.49 -14.59
C ARG A 31 -10.53 5.83 -14.06
N ILE A 32 -10.11 6.24 -12.87
CA ILE A 32 -9.06 5.51 -12.17
C ILE A 32 -9.58 4.07 -11.98
N GLN A 33 -8.70 3.09 -12.06
CA GLN A 33 -9.04 1.67 -11.86
C GLN A 33 -8.22 1.10 -10.71
N ARG A 34 -6.93 1.48 -10.66
CA ARG A 34 -6.03 1.06 -9.60
C ARG A 34 -5.17 2.21 -9.13
N VAL A 35 -4.91 2.25 -7.82
CA VAL A 35 -3.98 3.16 -7.16
C VAL A 35 -3.16 2.36 -6.19
N PHE A 36 -1.87 2.66 -6.11
CA PHE A 36 -1.01 2.17 -5.06
C PHE A 36 -0.11 3.31 -4.58
N VAL A 37 0.04 3.44 -3.26
CA VAL A 37 0.99 4.36 -2.64
C VAL A 37 1.77 3.65 -1.53
N CYS A 38 3.08 3.88 -1.51
CA CYS A 38 4.00 3.39 -0.49
C CYS A 38 5.01 4.51 -0.17
N PRO A 39 4.99 5.10 1.03
CA PRO A 39 5.95 6.13 1.40
C PRO A 39 7.38 5.59 1.42
N SER A 40 8.36 6.46 1.17
CA SER A 40 9.78 6.09 1.15
C SER A 40 10.26 5.51 2.49
N PHE A 41 9.77 6.06 3.60
CA PHE A 41 10.13 5.59 4.94
C PHE A 41 9.68 4.17 5.25
N ALA A 42 8.77 3.58 4.45
CA ALA A 42 8.25 2.23 4.70
C ALA A 42 9.39 1.20 4.81
N ASN A 43 10.42 1.32 3.98
CA ASN A 43 11.59 0.43 4.02
C ASN A 43 12.42 0.58 5.28
N ASP A 44 12.57 1.81 5.79
CA ASP A 44 13.35 2.09 6.99
C ASP A 44 12.59 1.61 8.24
N VAL A 45 11.28 1.87 8.29
CA VAL A 45 10.42 1.43 9.39
C VAL A 45 10.42 -0.09 9.54
N LEU A 46 10.43 -0.84 8.42
CA LEU A 46 10.50 -2.30 8.44
C LEU A 46 11.73 -2.88 9.15
N MET A 47 12.79 -2.08 9.32
CA MET A 47 13.99 -2.49 10.08
C MET A 47 13.89 -2.24 11.59
N CYS A 48 12.89 -1.48 12.04
CA CYS A 48 12.75 -1.02 13.43
C CYS A 48 11.49 -1.58 14.13
N VAL A 49 10.58 -2.20 13.38
CA VAL A 49 9.31 -2.77 13.87
C VAL A 49 9.41 -4.29 14.02
N ARG A 50 8.39 -4.92 14.60
CA ARG A 50 8.33 -6.38 14.74
C ARG A 50 8.26 -7.08 13.37
N PRO A 51 8.65 -8.37 13.24
CA PRO A 51 8.62 -9.16 11.98
C PRO A 51 7.22 -9.39 11.38
N VAL A 52 6.21 -8.63 11.79
CA VAL A 52 4.81 -8.94 11.54
C VAL A 52 4.22 -7.82 10.70
N ILE A 53 3.70 -8.20 9.54
CA ILE A 53 2.87 -7.35 8.71
C ILE A 53 1.43 -7.85 8.79
N SER A 54 0.50 -6.92 9.02
CA SER A 54 -0.93 -7.17 8.91
C SER A 54 -1.42 -6.54 7.61
N ILE A 55 -2.12 -7.33 6.81
CA ILE A 55 -2.66 -6.91 5.53
C ILE A 55 -4.16 -7.17 5.55
N ASP A 56 -4.93 -6.17 5.16
CA ASP A 56 -6.38 -6.24 5.10
C ASP A 56 -6.93 -5.61 3.82
N GLY A 57 -8.10 -6.09 3.41
CA GLY A 57 -8.90 -5.54 2.32
C GLY A 57 -10.26 -5.12 2.86
N ALA A 58 -10.75 -3.94 2.43
CA ALA A 58 -12.06 -3.45 2.79
C ALA A 58 -12.83 -2.97 1.57
N HIS A 59 -14.00 -3.56 1.35
CA HIS A 59 -14.93 -3.14 0.30
C HIS A 59 -15.43 -1.71 0.54
N MET A 60 -15.29 -0.85 -0.46
CA MET A 60 -15.75 0.53 -0.40
C MET A 60 -17.22 0.65 -0.78
N ARG A 61 -18.00 1.37 0.05
CA ARG A 61 -19.40 1.72 -0.25
C ARG A 61 -19.48 2.97 -1.12
N SER A 62 -19.02 2.87 -2.36
CA SER A 62 -19.11 3.96 -3.34
C SER A 62 -19.60 3.45 -4.69
N GLU A 63 -19.97 4.38 -5.58
CA GLU A 63 -20.27 4.05 -6.98
C GLU A 63 -19.12 3.34 -7.70
N TRP A 64 -17.92 3.43 -7.13
CA TRP A 64 -16.68 2.87 -7.62
C TRP A 64 -16.52 1.36 -7.34
N LYS A 65 -17.37 0.77 -6.48
CA LYS A 65 -17.45 -0.68 -6.17
C LYS A 65 -16.10 -1.41 -5.99
N GLY A 66 -15.09 -0.70 -5.50
CA GLY A 66 -13.73 -1.22 -5.36
C GLY A 66 -13.37 -1.66 -3.95
N THR A 67 -12.13 -2.11 -3.79
CA THR A 67 -11.52 -2.51 -2.52
C THR A 67 -10.37 -1.58 -2.17
N LEU A 68 -10.33 -1.15 -0.91
CA LEU A 68 -9.18 -0.52 -0.28
C LEU A 68 -8.33 -1.59 0.39
N TYR A 69 -7.09 -1.75 -0.06
CA TYR A 69 -6.09 -2.60 0.56
C TYR A 69 -5.18 -1.77 1.46
N LEU A 70 -4.82 -2.31 2.61
CA LEU A 70 -3.93 -1.67 3.56
C LEU A 70 -2.89 -2.67 4.08
N ALA A 71 -1.62 -2.29 4.02
CA ALA A 71 -0.54 -2.96 4.70
C ALA A 71 -0.11 -2.14 5.92
N THR A 72 -0.04 -2.79 7.07
CA THR A 72 0.39 -2.19 8.34
C THR A 72 1.47 -3.04 9.00
N VAL A 73 2.38 -2.38 9.70
CA VAL A 73 3.39 -3.03 10.55
C VAL A 73 3.12 -2.71 12.01
N LYS A 74 3.65 -3.54 12.90
CA LYS A 74 3.43 -3.40 14.34
C LYS A 74 4.71 -2.99 15.06
N SER A 75 4.69 -1.87 15.79
CA SER A 75 5.84 -1.40 16.58
C SER A 75 6.12 -2.29 17.79
N ALA A 76 7.23 -2.00 18.49
CA ALA A 76 7.54 -2.63 19.76
C ALA A 76 6.47 -2.32 20.82
N GLU A 77 5.82 -1.16 20.73
CA GLU A 77 4.77 -0.63 21.60
C GLU A 77 3.36 -1.07 21.20
N ASP A 78 3.25 -2.05 20.29
CA ASP A 78 1.99 -2.60 19.80
C ASP A 78 1.11 -1.64 18.98
N GLU A 79 1.67 -0.52 18.50
CA GLU A 79 1.00 0.42 17.60
C GLU A 79 1.06 -0.06 16.14
N LEU A 80 0.01 0.22 15.37
CA LEU A 80 -0.08 -0.13 13.95
C LEU A 80 0.28 1.07 13.08
N TYR A 81 1.23 0.89 12.18
CA TYR A 81 1.67 1.92 11.23
C TYR A 81 1.39 1.51 9.79
N PRO A 82 0.66 2.32 9.00
CA PRO A 82 0.43 2.03 7.61
C PRO A 82 1.72 2.22 6.79
N VAL A 83 2.08 1.20 6.02
CA VAL A 83 3.29 1.20 5.17
C VAL A 83 2.98 1.17 3.68
N ALA A 84 1.79 0.77 3.27
CA ALA A 84 1.30 0.93 1.91
C ALA A 84 -0.23 0.87 1.87
N SER A 85 -0.83 1.47 0.85
CA SER A 85 -2.26 1.33 0.58
C SER A 85 -2.52 1.24 -0.92
N ALA A 86 -3.62 0.59 -1.27
CA ALA A 86 -4.08 0.52 -2.64
C ALA A 86 -5.60 0.60 -2.76
N ILE A 87 -6.07 1.06 -3.90
CA ILE A 87 -7.48 1.04 -4.28
C ILE A 87 -7.57 0.30 -5.61
N THR A 88 -8.46 -0.68 -5.73
CA THR A 88 -8.69 -1.42 -6.99
C THR A 88 -10.18 -1.59 -7.27
N VAL A 89 -10.56 -1.72 -8.54
CA VAL A 89 -11.92 -2.09 -8.96
C VAL A 89 -12.17 -3.59 -9.00
N ASP A 90 -11.13 -4.42 -8.87
CA ASP A 90 -11.20 -5.89 -9.00
C ASP A 90 -11.86 -6.57 -7.77
N GLY A 91 -12.08 -5.82 -6.68
CA GLY A 91 -12.64 -6.35 -5.43
C GLY A 91 -11.57 -7.06 -4.59
N GLU A 92 -11.98 -7.78 -3.54
CA GLU A 92 -11.12 -8.70 -2.75
C GLU A 92 -10.96 -10.05 -3.47
N ASP A 93 -10.60 -10.00 -4.74
CA ASP A 93 -10.40 -11.18 -5.58
C ASP A 93 -8.91 -11.51 -5.74
N PHE A 94 -8.62 -12.64 -6.39
CA PHE A 94 -7.24 -13.06 -6.62
C PHE A 94 -6.43 -12.00 -7.37
N GLN A 95 -7.03 -11.28 -8.32
CA GLN A 95 -6.32 -10.29 -9.13
C GLN A 95 -5.98 -9.04 -8.32
N GLY A 96 -6.92 -8.53 -7.52
CA GLY A 96 -6.71 -7.40 -6.62
C GLY A 96 -5.64 -7.70 -5.57
N TRP A 97 -5.71 -8.88 -4.94
CA TRP A 97 -4.69 -9.33 -3.99
C TRP A 97 -3.32 -9.50 -4.63
N LEU A 98 -3.25 -10.20 -5.78
CA LEU A 98 -2.00 -10.40 -6.50
C LEU A 98 -1.36 -9.07 -6.88
N TRP A 99 -2.16 -8.16 -7.45
CA TRP A 99 -1.71 -6.86 -7.89
C TRP A 99 -1.18 -6.03 -6.71
N PHE A 100 -1.91 -5.99 -5.59
CA PHE A 100 -1.48 -5.28 -4.39
C PHE A 100 -0.18 -5.84 -3.81
N LEU A 101 -0.10 -7.16 -3.65
CA LEU A 101 1.07 -7.83 -3.06
C LEU A 101 2.32 -7.72 -3.95
N GLN A 102 2.16 -7.71 -5.27
CA GLN A 102 3.26 -7.46 -6.20
C GLN A 102 3.84 -6.05 -6.04
N HIS A 103 2.98 -5.03 -5.95
CA HIS A 103 3.43 -3.65 -5.73
C HIS A 103 4.06 -3.48 -4.34
N LEU A 104 3.46 -4.06 -3.30
CA LEU A 104 4.02 -4.04 -1.95
C LEU A 104 5.42 -4.64 -1.91
N LYS A 105 5.61 -5.82 -2.53
CA LYS A 105 6.91 -6.49 -2.62
C LYS A 105 7.94 -5.64 -3.37
N ALA A 106 7.56 -4.99 -4.46
CA ALA A 106 8.47 -4.18 -5.25
C ALA A 106 8.89 -2.89 -4.53
N SER A 107 7.95 -2.27 -3.81
CA SER A 107 8.18 -0.99 -3.11
C SER A 107 8.84 -1.15 -1.74
N ALA A 108 8.66 -2.31 -1.09
CA ALA A 108 9.17 -2.58 0.24
C ALA A 108 10.10 -3.82 0.27
N PRO A 109 11.28 -3.80 -0.38
CA PRO A 109 12.19 -4.95 -0.43
C PRO A 109 12.58 -5.51 0.96
N ASN A 110 12.67 -4.65 1.98
CA ASN A 110 13.02 -5.08 3.34
C ASN A 110 11.95 -5.95 4.01
N LEU A 111 10.74 -6.02 3.46
CA LEU A 111 9.66 -6.91 3.89
C LEU A 111 10.04 -8.39 3.72
N ILE A 112 10.92 -8.69 2.77
CA ILE A 112 11.34 -10.06 2.43
C ILE A 112 12.80 -10.29 2.82
N ALA A 113 13.62 -9.23 2.82
CA ALA A 113 15.07 -9.40 2.79
C ALA A 113 15.71 -9.84 4.11
N GLU A 114 15.30 -9.38 5.30
CA GLU A 114 16.21 -9.51 6.46
C GLU A 114 15.61 -9.74 7.86
N HIS A 115 14.30 -9.84 8.04
CA HIS A 115 13.79 -9.98 9.41
C HIS A 115 14.16 -11.33 10.09
N PHE A 116 14.42 -12.39 9.32
CA PHE A 116 14.84 -13.69 9.89
C PHE A 116 16.32 -13.78 10.28
N ARG A 117 17.14 -12.74 10.07
CA ARG A 117 18.60 -12.81 10.33
C ARG A 117 19.09 -12.04 11.56
N ARG A 118 18.24 -11.28 12.25
CA ARG A 118 18.67 -10.50 13.45
C ARG A 118 18.42 -11.19 14.80
N GLU A 119 17.84 -12.38 14.81
CA GLU A 119 17.91 -13.26 15.99
C GLU A 119 19.22 -14.06 15.97
N CYS A 120 20.37 -13.40 16.24
CA CYS A 120 21.64 -13.97 16.73
C CYS A 120 22.78 -12.95 16.56
N SER A 121 22.90 -12.01 17.49
CA SER A 121 24.19 -11.40 17.90
C SER A 121 24.02 -10.64 19.21
#